data_AF-A0AAV0XKI0-F1
#
_entry.id   AF-A0AAV0XKI0-F1
#
_cell.length_a   1.000
_cell.length_b   1.000
_cell.length_c   1.000
_cell.angle_alpha   90.00
_cell.angle_beta   90.00
_cell.angle_gamma   90.00
#
_symmetry.space_group_name_H-M   'P 1'
#
loop_
_entity.id
_entity.type
_entity.pdbx_description
1 polymer ?
#
loop_
_entity_poly.entity_id
_entity_poly.type
_entity_poly.pdbx_seq_one_letter_code
_entity_poly.pdbx_strand_id
1 'polypeptide(L)'
;MVWTPLLERFDKTSKSLQLINIDLSCVVSLYDSLVCYIQEQRNNFEIFLSEAIKISAINKFSWEETRTKRRNIFFDEEPSGEVIFSNTDKMKNETFIPIMDALIFQLNKRSIIYKAM
;
A
#
# COMPACT_ATOMS: atom_id res chain seq x y z
N MET A 1 -2.44 -12.37 4.57
CA MET A 1 -3.05 -11.76 3.36
C MET A 1 -3.40 -10.31 3.67
N VAL A 2 -2.82 -9.32 2.98
CA VAL A 2 -2.91 -7.87 3.31
C VAL A 2 -4.34 -7.35 3.50
N TRP A 3 -5.24 -7.78 2.63
CA TRP A 3 -6.58 -7.18 2.53
C TRP A 3 -7.49 -7.54 3.69
N THR A 4 -7.38 -8.74 4.26
CA THR A 4 -8.26 -9.21 5.34
C THR A 4 -8.19 -8.31 6.59
N PRO A 5 -7.02 -8.08 7.21
CA PRO A 5 -6.93 -7.23 8.39
C PRO A 5 -7.24 -5.76 8.07
N LEU A 6 -6.88 -5.29 6.87
CA LEU A 6 -7.16 -3.94 6.41
C LEU A 6 -8.67 -3.70 6.31
N LEU A 7 -9.39 -4.54 5.59
CA LEU A 7 -10.84 -4.44 5.40
C LEU A 7 -11.60 -4.56 6.73
N GLU A 8 -11.15 -5.45 7.62
CA GLU A 8 -11.76 -5.58 8.95
C GLU A 8 -11.60 -4.31 9.78
N ARG A 9 -10.42 -3.66 9.74
CA ARG A 9 -10.20 -2.38 10.43
C ARG A 9 -11.06 -1.28 9.83
N PHE A 10 -11.16 -1.22 8.50
CA PHE A 10 -12.03 -0.27 7.80
C PHE A 10 -13.50 -0.45 8.17
N ASP A 11 -14.01 -1.69 8.16
CA ASP A 11 -15.39 -2.00 8.54
C ASP A 11 -15.69 -1.56 9.97
N LYS A 12 -14.80 -1.85 10.93
CA LYS A 12 -14.93 -1.40 12.32
C LYS A 12 -15.01 0.13 12.41
N THR A 13 -14.09 0.83 11.75
CA THR A 13 -14.13 2.31 11.75
C THR A 13 -15.40 2.85 11.08
N SER A 14 -15.86 2.25 9.97
CA SER A 14 -17.07 2.67 9.29
C SER A 14 -18.31 2.50 10.16
N LYS A 15 -18.42 1.37 10.88
CA LYS A 15 -19.51 1.13 11.83
C LYS A 15 -19.49 2.14 12.97
N SER A 16 -18.32 2.46 13.52
CA SER A 16 -18.18 3.48 14.56
C SER A 16 -18.62 4.86 14.05
N LEU A 17 -18.24 5.23 12.82
CA LEU A 17 -18.64 6.52 12.21
C LEU A 17 -20.15 6.65 11.96
N GLN A 18 -20.86 5.53 11.82
CA GLN A 18 -22.31 5.50 11.58
C GLN A 18 -23.14 5.51 12.87
N LEU A 19 -22.51 5.61 14.04
CA LEU A 19 -23.23 5.70 15.32
C LEU A 19 -23.94 7.05 15.47
N ILE A 20 -25.17 7.00 15.98
CA ILE A 20 -26.06 8.16 16.11
C ILE A 20 -25.49 9.25 17.06
N ASN A 21 -24.70 8.84 18.07
CA ASN A 21 -24.16 9.72 19.11
C ASN A 21 -22.66 10.02 18.95
N ILE A 22 -22.13 10.03 17.72
CA ILE A 22 -20.70 10.28 17.54
C ILE A 22 -20.36 11.76 17.63
N ASP A 23 -19.37 12.09 18.45
CA ASP A 23 -18.79 13.42 18.53
C ASP A 23 -17.79 13.67 17.39
N LEU A 24 -17.71 14.91 16.89
CA LEU A 24 -16.83 15.27 15.78
C LEU A 24 -15.34 15.05 16.14
N SER A 25 -14.96 15.27 17.40
CA SER A 25 -13.61 14.95 17.90
C SER A 25 -13.31 13.45 17.82
N CYS A 26 -14.33 12.62 18.07
CA CYS A 26 -14.22 11.17 17.93
C CYS A 26 -14.05 10.75 16.46
N VAL A 27 -14.77 11.39 15.53
CA VAL A 27 -14.60 11.16 14.08
C VAL A 27 -13.16 11.45 13.64
N VAL A 28 -12.62 12.60 14.02
CA VAL A 28 -11.25 13.00 13.69
C VAL A 28 -10.23 12.01 14.24
N SER A 29 -10.37 11.62 15.51
CA SER A 29 -9.43 10.65 16.14
C SER A 29 -9.51 9.25 15.52
N LEU A 30 -10.69 8.80 15.08
CA LEU A 30 -10.84 7.53 14.35
C LEU A 30 -10.13 7.55 12.99
N TYR A 31 -10.25 8.65 12.24
CA TYR A 31 -9.53 8.80 10.97
C TYR A 31 -8.02 8.86 11.18
N ASP A 32 -7.55 9.65 12.15
CA ASP A 32 -6.12 9.76 12.44
C ASP A 32 -5.55 8.40 12.92
N SER A 33 -6.29 7.65 13.74
CA SER A 33 -5.92 6.28 14.13
C SER A 33 -5.84 5.32 12.94
N LEU A 34 -6.80 5.40 12.01
CA LEU A 34 -6.81 4.56 10.81
C LEU A 34 -5.64 4.90 9.87
N VAL A 35 -5.29 6.18 9.74
CA VAL A 35 -4.12 6.61 8.97
C VAL A 35 -2.82 6.08 9.56
N CYS A 36 -2.62 6.21 10.88
CA CYS A 36 -1.45 5.65 11.57
C CYS A 36 -1.34 4.14 11.35
N TYR A 37 -2.46 3.42 11.45
CA TYR A 37 -2.48 1.98 11.20
C TYR A 37 -2.01 1.64 9.78
N ILE A 38 -2.50 2.33 8.75
CA ILE A 38 -2.09 2.07 7.36
C ILE A 38 -0.62 2.44 7.13
N GLN A 39 -0.11 3.49 7.77
CA GLN A 39 1.30 3.85 7.73
C GLN A 39 2.20 2.76 8.33
N GLU A 40 1.78 2.14 9.43
CA GLU A 40 2.48 0.98 9.99
C GLU A 40 2.44 -0.21 9.02
N GLN A 41 1.27 -0.52 8.44
CA GLN A 41 1.15 -1.61 7.47
C GLN A 41 2.01 -1.38 6.22
N ARG A 42 2.15 -0.12 5.77
CA ARG A 42 3.02 0.26 4.65
C ARG A 42 4.49 -0.13 4.89
N ASN A 43 4.95 -0.15 6.14
CA ASN A 43 6.32 -0.55 6.46
C ASN A 43 6.48 -2.07 6.61
N ASN A 44 5.38 -2.81 6.75
CA ASN A 44 5.34 -4.25 7.02
C ASN A 44 5.24 -5.12 5.75
N PHE A 45 5.70 -4.62 4.60
CA PHE A 45 5.62 -5.34 3.33
C PHE A 45 6.19 -6.76 3.40
N GLU A 46 7.35 -6.95 4.03
CA GLU A 46 8.02 -8.25 4.12
C GLU A 46 7.17 -9.32 4.83
N ILE A 47 6.43 -8.91 5.88
CA ILE A 47 5.53 -9.80 6.62
C ILE A 47 4.43 -10.29 5.68
N PHE A 48 3.81 -9.36 4.95
CA PHE A 48 2.75 -9.69 4.01
C PHE A 48 3.21 -10.56 2.85
N LEU A 49 4.41 -10.29 2.33
CA LEU A 49 5.00 -11.12 1.29
C LEU A 49 5.24 -12.54 1.79
N SER A 50 5.82 -12.68 2.99
CA SER A 50 6.08 -14.00 3.59
C SER A 50 4.79 -14.80 3.82
N GLU A 51 3.71 -14.15 4.26
CA GLU A 51 2.41 -14.79 4.42
C GLU A 51 1.79 -15.17 3.06
N ALA A 52 1.90 -14.30 2.07
CA ALA A 52 1.37 -14.57 0.73
C ALA A 52 2.06 -15.78 0.09
N ILE A 53 3.39 -15.89 0.24
CA ILE A 53 4.16 -17.04 -0.24
C ILE A 53 3.72 -18.32 0.49
N LYS A 54 3.54 -18.27 1.82
CA LYS A 54 3.06 -19.42 2.61
C LYS A 54 1.68 -19.92 2.15
N ILE A 55 0.77 -19.01 1.81
CA ILE A 55 -0.59 -19.36 1.39
C ILE A 55 -0.63 -19.83 -0.06
N SER A 56 0.08 -19.14 -0.95
CA SER A 56 0.06 -19.43 -2.39
C SER A 56 0.95 -20.60 -2.80
N ALA A 57 1.94 -20.96 -1.97
CA ALA A 57 3.03 -21.88 -2.29
C ALA A 57 3.84 -21.50 -3.55
N ILE A 58 3.70 -20.26 -4.04
CA ILE A 58 4.36 -19.73 -5.23
C ILE A 58 5.37 -18.67 -4.79
N ASN A 59 6.62 -18.83 -5.22
CA ASN A 59 7.72 -17.92 -4.89
C ASN A 59 8.24 -17.14 -6.11
N LYS A 60 7.47 -17.13 -7.20
CA LYS A 60 7.82 -16.44 -8.44
C LYS A 60 6.70 -15.49 -8.84
N PHE A 61 7.07 -14.29 -9.23
CA PHE A 61 6.11 -13.35 -9.81
C PHE A 61 5.92 -13.64 -11.30
N SER A 62 4.73 -13.35 -11.84
CA SER A 62 4.39 -13.63 -13.24
C SER A 62 5.30 -12.93 -14.25
N TRP A 63 5.83 -11.76 -13.89
CA TRP A 63 6.76 -11.01 -14.73
C TRP A 63 8.20 -11.55 -14.71
N GLU A 64 8.53 -12.48 -13.80
CA GLU A 64 9.85 -13.14 -13.80
C GLU A 64 10.03 -14.05 -15.02
N GLU A 65 8.92 -14.54 -15.58
CA GLU A 65 8.92 -15.39 -16.76
C GLU A 65 8.91 -14.58 -18.07
N THR A 66 8.79 -13.25 -17.98
CA THR A 66 8.74 -12.36 -19.13
C THR A 66 10.13 -11.88 -19.54
N ARG A 67 10.38 -11.83 -20.85
CA ARG A 67 11.67 -11.40 -21.42
C ARG A 67 11.98 -9.96 -21.02
N THR A 68 13.12 -9.73 -20.38
CA THR A 68 13.65 -8.40 -20.10
C THR A 68 13.99 -7.70 -21.42
N LYS A 69 13.34 -6.56 -21.67
CA LYS A 69 13.58 -5.74 -22.86
C LYS A 69 14.88 -4.97 -22.65
N ARG A 70 15.91 -5.27 -23.43
CA ARG A 70 17.18 -4.51 -23.41
C ARG A 70 17.05 -3.30 -24.33
N ARG A 71 17.46 -2.12 -23.84
CA ARG A 71 17.57 -0.92 -24.68
C ARG A 71 18.69 -1.12 -25.71
N ASN A 72 18.45 -0.70 -26.95
CA ASN A 72 19.53 -0.57 -27.93
C ASN A 72 20.35 0.66 -27.56
N ILE A 73 21.64 0.45 -27.30
CA ILE A 73 22.59 1.52 -26.99
C ILE A 73 23.17 2.00 -28.32
N PHE A 74 23.15 3.31 -28.57
CA PHE A 74 23.79 3.88 -29.76
C PHE A 74 25.31 3.90 -29.58
N PHE A 75 26.06 3.92 -30.69
CA PHE A 75 27.53 3.85 -30.68
C PHE A 75 28.19 4.94 -29.80
N ASP A 76 27.52 6.08 -29.64
CA ASP A 76 28.01 7.26 -28.93
C ASP A 76 27.50 7.34 -27.47
N GLU A 77 26.67 6.39 -27.03
CA GLU A 77 26.12 6.35 -25.66
C GLU A 77 26.90 5.36 -24.80
N GLU A 78 27.39 5.81 -23.65
CA GLU A 78 27.81 4.89 -22.60
C GLU A 78 26.59 4.23 -21.94
N PRO A 79 26.70 2.96 -21.49
CA PRO A 79 25.61 2.32 -20.77
C PRO A 79 25.33 3.08 -19.47
N SER A 80 24.28 3.91 -19.46
CA SER A 80 23.74 4.41 -18.19
C SER A 80 23.21 3.19 -17.44
N GLY A 81 23.79 2.86 -16.29
CA GLY A 81 23.39 1.69 -15.51
C GLY A 81 21.89 1.73 -15.22
N GLU A 82 21.12 0.90 -15.93
CA GLU A 82 19.70 0.73 -15.64
C GLU A 82 19.57 0.16 -14.22
N VAL A 83 18.76 0.79 -13.37
CA VAL A 83 18.51 0.32 -12.02
C VAL A 83 17.65 -0.95 -12.11
N ILE A 84 18.29 -2.11 -11.98
CA ILE A 84 17.59 -3.40 -11.95
C ILE A 84 17.06 -3.59 -10.52
N PHE A 85 15.77 -3.34 -10.33
CA PHE A 85 15.08 -3.67 -9.08
C PHE A 85 14.94 -5.18 -8.92
N SER A 86 15.05 -5.68 -7.69
CA SER A 86 14.64 -7.06 -7.41
C SER A 86 13.14 -7.21 -7.70
N ASN A 87 12.68 -8.42 -8.06
CA ASN A 87 11.25 -8.63 -8.34
C ASN A 87 10.36 -8.29 -7.13
N THR A 88 10.90 -8.49 -5.94
CA THR A 88 10.31 -8.09 -4.66
C THR A 88 10.18 -6.57 -4.56
N ASP A 89 11.24 -5.83 -4.85
CA ASP A 89 11.22 -4.37 -4.86
C ASP A 89 10.27 -3.82 -5.92
N LYS A 90 10.18 -4.49 -7.07
CA LYS A 90 9.22 -4.14 -8.12
C LYS A 90 7.78 -4.26 -7.62
N MET A 91 7.42 -5.39 -7.01
CA MET A 91 6.09 -5.58 -6.40
C MET A 91 5.81 -4.54 -5.30
N LYS A 92 6.81 -4.28 -4.45
CA LYS A 92 6.72 -3.31 -3.36
C LYS A 92 6.47 -1.89 -3.87
N ASN A 93 7.29 -1.43 -4.79
CA ASN A 93 7.32 -0.04 -5.25
C ASN A 93 6.25 0.26 -6.29
N GLU A 94 5.94 -0.68 -7.18
CA GLU A 94 4.95 -0.45 -8.25
C GLU A 94 3.51 -0.75 -7.82
N THR A 95 3.31 -1.60 -6.80
CA THR A 95 1.96 -2.04 -6.39
C THR A 95 1.65 -1.72 -4.94
N PHE A 96 2.43 -2.26 -4.00
CA PHE A 96 2.07 -2.19 -2.59
C PHE A 96 2.09 -0.77 -2.02
N ILE A 97 3.19 -0.03 -2.24
CA ILE A 97 3.34 1.34 -1.77
C ILE A 97 2.29 2.27 -2.40
N PRO A 98 2.06 2.27 -3.73
CA PRO A 98 1.03 3.09 -4.35
C PRO A 98 -0.38 2.85 -3.79
N ILE A 99 -0.74 1.60 -3.49
CA ILE A 99 -2.04 1.27 -2.88
C ILE A 99 -2.14 1.87 -1.47
N MET A 100 -1.12 1.67 -0.63
CA MET A 100 -1.11 2.20 0.73
C MET A 100 -1.14 3.74 0.75
N ASP A 101 -0.34 4.38 -0.12
CA ASP A 101 -0.28 5.83 -0.23
C ASP A 101 -1.60 6.42 -0.74
N ALA A 102 -2.26 5.76 -1.70
CA ALA A 102 -3.58 6.15 -2.17
C ALA A 102 -4.62 6.07 -1.04
N LEU A 103 -4.60 5.02 -0.21
CA LEU A 103 -5.50 4.90 0.93
C LEU A 103 -5.28 5.99 1.97
N ILE A 104 -4.01 6.24 2.35
CA ILE A 104 -3.63 7.31 3.28
C ILE A 104 -4.11 8.67 2.74
N PHE A 105 -3.89 8.94 1.46
CA PHE A 105 -4.31 10.18 0.82
C PHE A 105 -5.83 10.39 0.89
N GLN A 106 -6.62 9.37 0.56
CA GLN A 106 -8.08 9.46 0.60
C GLN A 106 -8.62 9.65 2.03
N LEU A 107 -8.02 8.99 3.02
CA LEU A 107 -8.41 9.17 4.42
C LEU A 107 -8.08 10.57 4.94
N ASN A 108 -6.87 11.07 4.65
CA ASN A 108 -6.48 12.42 5.03
C ASN A 108 -7.38 13.48 4.39
N LYS A 109 -7.71 13.32 3.10
CA LYS A 109 -8.64 14.21 2.40
C LYS A 109 -10.00 14.28 3.10
N ARG A 110 -10.52 13.15 3.60
CA ARG A 110 -11.77 13.11 4.36
C ARG A 110 -11.62 13.73 5.75
N SER A 111 -10.56 13.40 6.47
CA SER A 111 -10.27 13.94 7.81
C SER A 111 -10.22 15.47 7.83
N ILE A 112 -9.61 16.10 6.80
CA ILE A 112 -9.53 17.56 6.67
C ILE A 112 -10.91 18.22 6.63
N ILE A 113 -11.90 17.61 5.98
CA ILE A 113 -13.26 18.17 5.89
C ILE A 113 -13.89 18.23 7.28
N TYR A 114 -13.72 17.19 8.08
CA TYR A 114 -14.25 17.13 9.44
C TYR A 114 -13.49 18.05 10.41
N LYS A 115 -12.20 18.30 10.16
CA LYS A 115 -11.40 19.26 10.94
C LYS A 115 -11.74 20.73 10.65
N ALA A 116 -12.32 21.01 9.48
CA ALA A 116 -12.67 22.36 9.04
C ALA A 116 -14.11 22.78 9.43
N MET A 117 -14.89 21.87 10.03
CA MET A 117 -16.27 22.07 10.45
C MET A 117 -16.34 22.41 11.94
#